data_AF-A0A8I2K273-F1
#
_entry.id   AF-A0A8I2K273-F1
#
_cell.length_a   1.000
_cell.length_b   1.000
_cell.length_c   1.000
_cell.angle_alpha   90.00
_cell.angle_beta   90.00
_cell.angle_gamma   90.00
#
_symmetry.space_group_name_H-M   'P 1'
#
loop_
_entity.id
_entity.type
_entity.pdbx_description
1 polymer ?
#
loop_
_entity_poly.entity_id
_entity_poly.type
_entity_poly.pdbx_seq_one_letter_code
_entity_poly.pdbx_strand_id
1 'polypeptide(L)'
;MRNRKPEQHCLSLFLIMGLLFLLFVLPFYSQDRGKKIADKIKSKIEAFIGQKQFSDVESYCQGLRGNRKKICYWCLVNAYLELGQYEKVLEYCQSLLSGKKKKDRHIYLQMGRAYLGLGKYKSAVEYFKEGEPSAYRAQAYGKLADEYFKNSDLASAKTYYAEAVKEYEFVLKHFFYKWKNEFSRDLKRCIQRLDQFEKTDSEKADQALLDKILAGTAKYCKRMKSSAFYFFCNEEIAETMDLSGPYGQIQEWRPLETSRVSHAVKNVYLYEYQLIQEGEKIQETRTLLEQNGLKKNEPNAKLKISGCRFEKLIFGPNAILSKSVQRQYYYKILKEDTLWGEHAFIIEAIPLSYYRTRQLFGKIWISKKDFSVMKIEWVPKSIGYSHFFEKRALNLKSIPEIAFFEEFKIARSGIRFPSRYFLEEAYVDKDKRKFVRQKLDAQFKDYKFFVVASEVIEAKPGGVKLK
;
A
#
# COMPACT_ATOMS: atom_id res chain seq x y z
N MET A 1 59.85 7.05 1.95
CA MET A 1 59.19 8.15 2.69
C MET A 1 57.77 8.35 2.18
N ARG A 2 56.83 8.46 3.13
CA ARG A 2 55.46 9.01 3.04
C ARG A 2 54.37 8.28 2.23
N ASN A 3 53.66 7.43 2.99
CA ASN A 3 52.20 7.28 3.00
C ASN A 3 51.41 8.57 2.65
N ARG A 4 50.40 8.45 1.77
CA ARG A 4 49.14 9.19 1.87
C ARG A 4 47.97 8.28 1.47
N LYS A 5 47.00 8.16 2.38
CA LYS A 5 45.69 7.52 2.21
C LYS A 5 44.79 8.34 1.26
N PRO A 6 43.82 7.71 0.56
CA PRO A 6 42.71 8.44 -0.05
C PRO A 6 41.51 8.48 0.92
N GLU A 7 41.37 9.57 1.66
CA GLU A 7 40.11 10.01 2.25
C GLU A 7 39.68 11.25 1.48
N GLN A 8 38.61 11.16 0.67
CA GLN A 8 37.71 12.26 0.28
C GLN A 8 36.80 11.86 -0.89
N HIS A 9 35.92 10.87 -0.70
CA HIS A 9 34.70 10.71 -1.51
C HIS A 9 33.65 9.93 -0.70
N CYS A 10 33.08 10.52 0.36
CA CYS A 10 31.93 9.91 1.05
C CYS A 10 31.05 10.89 1.84
N LEU A 11 30.84 12.13 1.36
CA LEU A 11 30.08 13.16 2.10
C LEU A 11 28.85 13.74 1.39
N SER A 12 28.30 13.11 0.35
CA SER A 12 27.15 13.67 -0.39
C SER A 12 25.92 12.77 -0.59
N LEU A 13 25.72 11.70 0.19
CA LEU A 13 24.52 10.87 0.03
C LEU A 13 23.72 10.49 1.29
N PHE A 14 24.06 11.01 2.47
CA PHE A 14 23.38 10.65 3.72
C PHE A 14 22.36 11.66 4.27
N LEU A 15 21.96 12.68 3.50
CA LEU A 15 21.05 13.74 3.98
C LEU A 15 19.58 13.63 3.55
N ILE A 16 19.13 12.53 2.92
CA ILE A 16 17.72 12.43 2.43
C ILE A 16 16.92 11.24 3.02
N MET A 17 17.49 10.36 3.83
CA MET A 17 16.80 9.12 4.25
C MET A 17 16.27 9.10 5.71
N GLY A 18 16.30 10.22 6.42
CA GLY A 18 15.88 10.34 7.83
C GLY A 18 14.63 11.19 8.10
N LEU A 19 13.76 11.40 7.10
CA LEU A 19 12.70 12.43 7.15
C LEU A 19 11.25 11.91 7.30
N LEU A 20 11.03 10.61 7.55
CA LEU A 20 9.66 10.06 7.63
C LEU A 20 9.32 9.24 8.89
N PHE A 21 10.18 9.19 9.90
CA PHE A 21 10.01 8.24 11.02
C PHE A 21 9.47 8.83 12.34
N LEU A 22 8.96 10.07 12.37
CA LEU A 22 8.44 10.74 13.58
C LEU A 22 6.95 11.11 13.53
N LEU A 23 6.21 10.49 12.62
CA LEU A 23 4.78 10.72 12.46
C LEU A 23 3.99 9.63 13.21
N PHE A 24 3.26 10.08 14.23
CA PHE A 24 2.13 9.42 14.91
C PHE A 24 2.35 8.69 16.24
N VAL A 25 2.61 9.50 17.29
CA VAL A 25 1.81 9.47 18.53
C VAL A 25 1.51 10.94 18.95
N LEU A 26 0.23 11.35 18.93
CA LEU A 26 -0.44 12.64 19.32
C LEU A 26 -0.79 13.68 18.21
N PRO A 27 -1.92 14.44 18.33
CA PRO A 27 -2.70 15.08 17.23
C PRO A 27 -2.48 16.60 16.97
N PHE A 28 -2.93 17.06 15.79
CA PHE A 28 -2.33 18.14 14.98
C PHE A 28 -2.70 19.61 15.26
N TYR A 29 -3.08 20.00 16.49
CA TYR A 29 -3.15 21.45 16.88
C TYR A 29 -2.13 21.84 17.96
N SER A 30 -1.64 20.88 18.75
CA SER A 30 -0.42 21.00 19.57
C SER A 30 0.86 20.64 18.80
N GLN A 31 0.73 20.19 17.55
CA GLN A 31 1.75 19.43 16.84
C GLN A 31 2.77 20.30 16.13
N ASP A 32 2.49 21.57 15.80
CA ASP A 32 3.53 22.44 15.25
C ASP A 32 4.57 22.80 16.34
N ARG A 33 4.13 23.10 17.57
CA ARG A 33 5.04 23.30 18.72
C ARG A 33 5.72 21.99 19.16
N GLY A 34 4.98 20.89 19.27
CA GLY A 34 5.54 19.59 19.65
C GLY A 34 6.56 19.04 18.62
N LYS A 35 6.26 19.18 17.33
CA LYS A 35 7.15 18.80 16.22
C LYS A 35 8.38 19.71 16.17
N LYS A 36 8.21 21.03 16.26
CA LYS A 36 9.35 21.97 16.40
C LYS A 36 10.25 21.64 17.59
N ILE A 37 9.67 21.23 18.72
CA ILE A 37 10.43 20.79 19.90
C ILE A 37 11.18 19.47 19.60
N ALA A 38 10.51 18.48 19.01
CA ALA A 38 11.13 17.20 18.66
C ALA A 38 12.25 17.37 17.61
N ASP A 39 12.01 18.18 16.58
CA ASP A 39 12.99 18.50 15.54
C ASP A 39 14.20 19.26 16.12
N LYS A 40 13.95 20.21 17.03
CA LYS A 40 15.02 20.93 17.74
C LYS A 40 15.85 20.01 18.64
N ILE A 41 15.19 19.10 19.37
CA ILE A 41 15.86 18.09 20.21
C ILE A 41 16.67 17.13 19.32
N LYS A 42 16.08 16.64 18.22
CA LYS A 42 16.72 15.73 17.27
C LYS A 42 17.96 16.38 16.64
N SER A 43 17.82 17.58 16.08
CA SER A 43 18.92 18.33 15.47
C SER A 43 20.06 18.56 16.47
N LYS A 44 19.74 18.85 17.74
CA LYS A 44 20.75 19.03 18.79
C LYS A 44 21.46 17.72 19.16
N ILE A 45 20.74 16.60 19.24
CA ILE A 45 21.32 15.27 19.45
C ILE A 45 22.23 14.88 18.27
N GLU A 46 21.78 15.08 17.04
CA GLU A 46 22.55 14.82 15.83
C GLU A 46 23.84 15.66 15.79
N ALA A 47 23.78 16.94 16.19
CA ALA A 47 24.95 17.80 16.28
C ALA A 47 25.97 17.29 17.31
N PHE A 48 25.54 16.93 18.51
CA PHE A 48 26.42 16.36 19.54
C PHE A 48 27.05 15.05 19.08
N ILE A 49 26.29 14.20 18.40
CA ILE A 49 26.78 12.93 17.85
C ILE A 49 27.81 13.17 16.74
N GLY A 50 27.56 14.12 15.84
CA GLY A 50 28.53 14.52 14.81
C GLY A 50 29.84 15.02 15.40
N GLN A 51 29.79 15.63 16.59
CA GLN A 51 30.96 16.10 17.35
C GLN A 51 31.55 15.03 18.28
N LYS A 52 31.01 13.79 18.30
CA LYS A 52 31.38 12.69 19.21
C LYS A 52 31.25 13.05 20.71
N GLN A 53 30.41 14.02 21.05
CA GLN A 53 30.15 14.51 22.40
C GLN A 53 29.03 13.72 23.10
N PHE A 54 29.27 12.43 23.37
CA PHE A 54 28.21 11.54 23.86
C PHE A 54 27.76 11.84 25.30
N SER A 55 28.67 12.26 26.19
CA SER A 55 28.36 12.67 27.56
C SER A 55 27.43 13.89 27.62
N ASP A 56 27.58 14.80 26.66
CA ASP A 56 26.81 16.04 26.60
C ASP A 56 25.36 15.77 26.15
N VAL A 57 25.12 14.71 25.38
CA VAL A 57 23.77 14.27 25.00
C VAL A 57 23.00 13.74 26.21
N GLU A 58 23.66 12.93 27.03
CA GLU A 58 23.05 12.35 28.23
C GLU A 58 22.68 13.43 29.25
N SER A 59 23.61 14.36 29.51
CA SER A 59 23.38 15.54 30.35
C SER A 59 22.24 16.41 29.79
N TYR A 60 22.23 16.64 28.46
CA TYR A 60 21.17 17.38 27.79
C TYR A 60 19.80 16.74 27.99
N CYS A 61 19.66 15.42 27.81
CA CYS A 61 18.39 14.75 28.02
C CYS A 61 17.98 14.68 29.50
N GLN A 62 18.94 14.55 30.43
CA GLN A 62 18.65 14.55 31.88
C GLN A 62 18.07 15.89 32.36
N GLY A 63 18.56 17.02 31.81
CA GLY A 63 18.09 18.38 32.12
C GLY A 63 16.68 18.71 31.61
N LEU A 64 16.10 17.87 30.75
CA LEU A 64 14.73 18.03 30.28
C LEU A 64 13.72 17.45 31.28
N ARG A 65 12.49 17.98 31.27
CA ARG A 65 11.38 17.50 32.13
C ARG A 65 10.18 17.03 31.29
N GLY A 66 9.37 16.15 31.88
CA GLY A 66 8.10 15.68 31.30
C GLY A 66 8.26 15.04 29.91
N ASN A 67 7.39 15.39 28.97
CA ASN A 67 7.37 14.81 27.62
C ASN A 67 8.64 15.11 26.80
N ARG A 68 9.33 16.24 27.05
CA ARG A 68 10.58 16.58 26.34
C ARG A 68 11.69 15.58 26.67
N LYS A 69 11.76 15.15 27.93
CA LYS A 69 12.71 14.13 28.39
C LYS A 69 12.48 12.80 27.67
N LYS A 70 11.22 12.37 27.57
CA LYS A 70 10.85 11.14 26.83
C LYS A 70 11.23 11.21 25.36
N ILE A 71 10.93 12.33 24.69
CA ILE A 71 11.29 12.55 23.28
C ILE A 71 12.81 12.55 23.09
N CYS A 72 13.56 13.22 23.98
CA CYS A 72 15.02 13.27 23.91
C CYS A 72 15.64 11.88 24.02
N TYR A 73 15.21 11.08 24.99
CA TYR A 73 15.71 9.72 25.14
C TYR A 73 15.32 8.82 23.98
N TRP A 74 14.14 9.02 23.39
CA TRP A 74 13.75 8.32 22.18
C TRP A 74 14.67 8.62 20.99
N CYS A 75 14.97 9.92 20.78
CA CYS A 75 15.90 10.35 19.75
C CYS A 75 17.32 9.81 20.02
N LEU A 76 17.78 9.82 21.27
CA LEU A 76 19.09 9.30 21.67
C LEU A 76 19.23 7.79 21.36
N VAL A 77 18.25 6.98 21.77
CA VAL A 77 18.26 5.54 21.51
C VAL A 77 18.27 5.24 20.01
N ASN A 78 17.45 5.94 19.21
CA ASN A 78 17.47 5.78 17.76
C ASN A 78 18.83 6.15 17.18
N ALA A 79 19.46 7.21 17.68
CA ALA A 79 20.76 7.64 17.17
C ALA A 79 21.86 6.63 17.51
N TYR A 80 21.88 6.06 18.72
CA TYR A 80 22.80 4.96 19.05
C TYR A 80 22.57 3.72 18.18
N LEU A 81 21.31 3.37 17.89
CA LEU A 81 21.00 2.27 16.96
C LEU A 81 21.54 2.53 15.56
N GLU A 82 21.45 3.78 15.06
CA GLU A 82 21.96 4.17 13.74
C GLU A 82 23.50 4.19 13.69
N LEU A 83 24.16 4.52 14.80
CA LEU A 83 25.61 4.46 14.95
C LEU A 83 26.15 3.05 15.21
N GLY A 84 25.28 2.04 15.35
CA GLY A 84 25.67 0.68 15.71
C GLY A 84 26.16 0.50 17.15
N GLN A 85 25.87 1.46 18.05
CA GLN A 85 26.23 1.39 19.48
C GLN A 85 25.17 0.60 20.26
N TYR A 86 25.00 -0.68 19.93
CA TYR A 86 23.91 -1.50 20.43
C TYR A 86 24.00 -1.81 21.92
N GLU A 87 25.21 -2.01 22.46
CA GLU A 87 25.45 -2.25 23.88
C GLU A 87 24.97 -1.09 24.74
N LYS A 88 25.23 0.15 24.30
CA LYS A 88 24.74 1.35 25.00
C LYS A 88 23.23 1.45 24.98
N VAL A 89 22.59 1.04 23.87
CA VAL A 89 21.12 0.98 23.81
C VAL A 89 20.59 0.01 24.85
N LEU A 90 21.22 -1.16 25.01
CA LEU A 90 20.80 -2.16 26.00
C LEU A 90 21.00 -1.68 27.43
N GLU A 91 22.18 -1.17 27.78
CA GLU A 91 22.47 -0.60 29.10
C GLU A 91 21.45 0.49 29.45
N TYR A 92 21.24 1.41 28.51
CA TYR A 92 20.33 2.51 28.68
C TYR A 92 18.87 2.05 28.82
N CYS A 93 18.39 1.17 27.93
CA CYS A 93 17.03 0.61 28.02
C CYS A 93 16.80 -0.20 29.31
N GLN A 94 17.82 -0.93 29.80
CA GLN A 94 17.76 -1.64 31.07
C GLN A 94 17.64 -0.67 32.25
N SER A 95 18.42 0.41 32.27
CA SER A 95 18.29 1.47 33.29
C SER A 95 16.90 2.12 33.29
N LEU A 96 16.25 2.22 32.13
CA LEU A 96 14.90 2.76 32.02
C LEU A 96 13.82 1.79 32.49
N LEU A 97 14.11 0.49 32.58
CA LEU A 97 13.19 -0.53 33.07
C LEU A 97 13.37 -0.79 34.57
N SER A 98 14.53 -0.50 35.14
CA SER A 98 14.77 -0.67 36.58
C SER A 98 13.78 0.20 37.39
N GLY A 99 13.07 -0.45 38.32
CA GLY A 99 12.05 0.19 39.16
C GLY A 99 10.68 0.42 38.50
N LYS A 100 10.45 0.04 37.23
CA LYS A 100 9.13 0.15 36.59
C LYS A 100 8.30 -1.12 36.78
N LYS A 101 7.08 -0.97 37.31
CA LYS A 101 6.10 -2.06 37.48
C LYS A 101 5.43 -2.55 36.18
N LYS A 102 5.52 -1.78 35.08
CA LYS A 102 4.88 -2.11 33.79
C LYS A 102 5.91 -2.19 32.67
N LYS A 103 5.79 -3.22 31.82
CA LYS A 103 6.56 -3.38 30.58
C LYS A 103 6.24 -2.22 29.62
N ASP A 104 7.25 -1.45 29.24
CA ASP A 104 7.12 -0.41 28.24
C ASP A 104 7.40 -1.01 26.86
N ARG A 105 6.34 -1.28 26.08
CA ARG A 105 6.42 -1.92 24.75
C ARG A 105 7.41 -1.21 23.81
N HIS A 106 7.59 0.10 23.98
CA HIS A 106 8.53 0.85 23.15
C HIS A 106 9.99 0.54 23.50
N ILE A 107 10.31 0.42 24.78
CA ILE A 107 11.66 0.08 25.24
C ILE A 107 12.02 -1.34 24.77
N TYR A 108 11.10 -2.30 24.91
CA TYR A 108 11.30 -3.67 24.42
C TYR A 108 11.54 -3.73 22.90
N LEU A 109 10.83 -2.92 22.12
CA LEU A 109 11.07 -2.79 20.68
C LEU A 109 12.50 -2.31 20.37
N GLN A 110 13.03 -1.34 21.12
CA GLN A 110 14.38 -0.83 20.91
C GLN A 110 15.45 -1.84 21.34
N MET A 111 15.22 -2.56 22.45
CA MET A 111 16.10 -3.67 22.86
C MET A 111 16.14 -4.76 21.80
N GLY A 112 14.99 -5.14 21.23
CA GLY A 112 14.94 -6.09 20.12
C GLY A 112 15.77 -5.64 18.91
N ARG A 113 15.72 -4.34 18.56
CA ARG A 113 16.57 -3.78 17.49
C ARG A 113 18.06 -3.81 17.83
N ALA A 114 18.42 -3.56 19.08
CA ALA A 114 19.81 -3.64 19.53
C ALA A 114 20.34 -5.08 19.45
N TYR A 115 19.59 -6.06 19.96
CA TYR A 115 19.96 -7.48 19.84
C TYR A 115 20.04 -7.95 18.37
N LEU A 116 19.14 -7.46 17.51
CA LEU A 116 19.19 -7.73 16.08
C LEU A 116 20.49 -7.20 15.44
N GLY A 117 20.90 -5.99 15.83
CA GLY A 117 22.16 -5.37 15.40
C GLY A 117 23.41 -6.13 15.88
N LEU A 118 23.34 -6.69 17.09
CA LEU A 118 24.41 -7.52 17.68
C LEU A 118 24.50 -8.94 17.12
N GLY A 119 23.62 -9.32 16.18
CA GLY A 119 23.57 -10.69 15.68
C GLY A 119 22.96 -11.71 16.67
N LYS A 120 22.36 -11.25 17.77
CA LYS A 120 21.73 -12.12 18.79
C LYS A 120 20.24 -12.32 18.46
N TYR A 121 19.96 -13.03 17.37
CA TYR A 121 18.61 -13.04 16.78
C TYR A 121 17.54 -13.71 17.65
N LYS A 122 17.88 -14.76 18.41
CA LYS A 122 16.94 -15.41 19.35
C LYS A 122 16.45 -14.41 20.41
N SER A 123 17.38 -13.68 21.04
CA SER A 123 17.04 -12.62 22.00
C SER A 123 16.24 -11.51 21.34
N ALA A 124 16.62 -11.08 20.12
CA ALA A 124 15.86 -10.08 19.38
C ALA A 124 14.38 -10.48 19.22
N VAL A 125 14.12 -11.73 18.80
CA VAL A 125 12.76 -12.28 18.67
C VAL A 125 12.00 -12.26 20.00
N GLU A 126 12.62 -12.66 21.10
CA GLU A 126 11.99 -12.65 22.44
C GLU A 126 11.56 -11.24 22.85
N TYR A 127 12.44 -10.24 22.72
CA TYR A 127 12.11 -8.85 23.02
C TYR A 127 11.06 -8.27 22.06
N PHE A 128 11.06 -8.69 20.79
CA PHE A 128 10.06 -8.26 19.83
C PHE A 128 8.69 -8.92 20.04
N LYS A 129 8.59 -10.11 20.66
CA LYS A 129 7.31 -10.76 21.00
C LYS A 129 6.53 -9.99 22.06
N GLU A 130 7.23 -9.28 22.94
CA GLU A 130 6.64 -8.39 23.95
C GLU A 130 6.16 -7.05 23.34
N GLY A 131 6.50 -6.78 22.09
CA GLY A 131 6.12 -5.59 21.33
C GLY A 131 5.01 -5.85 20.30
N GLU A 132 4.63 -4.78 19.60
CA GLU A 132 3.71 -4.87 18.46
C GLU A 132 4.40 -5.48 17.22
N PRO A 133 3.63 -6.13 16.31
CA PRO A 133 4.16 -6.61 15.05
C PRO A 133 4.99 -5.56 14.30
N SER A 134 6.14 -5.94 13.78
CA SER A 134 7.05 -4.99 13.13
C SER A 134 7.95 -5.63 12.08
N ALA A 135 8.37 -4.83 11.10
CA ALA A 135 9.30 -5.27 10.06
C ALA A 135 10.67 -5.70 10.62
N TYR A 136 11.09 -5.14 11.76
CA TYR A 136 12.31 -5.57 12.45
C TYR A 136 12.13 -6.92 13.14
N ARG A 137 10.93 -7.23 13.65
CA ARG A 137 10.61 -8.56 14.17
C ARG A 137 10.64 -9.61 13.06
N ALA A 138 10.02 -9.30 11.92
CA ALA A 138 10.09 -10.14 10.73
C ALA A 138 11.54 -10.37 10.28
N GLN A 139 12.36 -9.31 10.27
CA GLN A 139 13.79 -9.41 9.95
C GLN A 139 14.53 -10.32 10.95
N ALA A 140 14.25 -10.20 12.24
CA ALA A 140 14.85 -11.04 13.26
C ALA A 140 14.46 -12.52 13.07
N TYR A 141 13.20 -12.82 12.72
CA TYR A 141 12.80 -14.17 12.35
C TYR A 141 13.57 -14.68 11.13
N GLY A 142 13.69 -13.89 10.07
CA GLY A 142 14.44 -14.29 8.87
C GLY A 142 15.93 -14.51 9.14
N LYS A 143 16.53 -13.72 10.02
CA LYS A 143 17.93 -13.87 10.43
C LYS A 143 18.16 -15.07 11.34
N LEU A 144 17.25 -15.32 12.27
CA LEU A 144 17.27 -16.53 13.10
C LEU A 144 17.07 -17.79 12.24
N ALA A 145 16.20 -17.72 11.23
CA ALA A 145 16.04 -18.80 10.25
C ALA A 145 17.35 -19.08 9.48
N ASP A 146 18.08 -18.03 9.07
CA ASP A 146 19.39 -18.17 8.42
C ASP A 146 20.40 -18.90 9.34
N GLU A 147 20.37 -18.70 10.66
CA GLU A 147 21.23 -19.42 11.62
C GLU A 147 20.88 -20.89 11.72
N TYR A 148 19.60 -21.22 11.91
CA TYR A 148 19.15 -22.62 11.94
C TYR A 148 19.47 -23.34 10.63
N PHE A 149 19.29 -22.67 9.49
CA PHE A 149 19.62 -23.20 8.17
C PHE A 149 21.12 -23.56 8.07
N LYS A 150 22.01 -22.67 8.53
CA LYS A 150 23.46 -22.93 8.55
C LYS A 150 23.82 -24.09 9.48
N ASN A 151 23.11 -24.24 10.58
CA ASN A 151 23.31 -25.31 11.56
C ASN A 151 22.62 -26.63 11.15
N SER A 152 22.10 -26.73 9.92
CA SER A 152 21.39 -27.91 9.39
C SER A 152 20.09 -28.27 10.11
N ASP A 153 19.55 -27.40 10.96
CA ASP A 153 18.21 -27.53 11.52
C ASP A 153 17.18 -26.94 10.53
N LEU A 154 16.85 -27.74 9.52
CA LEU A 154 15.98 -27.34 8.43
C LEU A 154 14.52 -27.14 8.89
N ALA A 155 14.07 -27.86 9.92
CA ALA A 155 12.71 -27.75 10.44
C ALA A 155 12.47 -26.40 11.12
N SER A 156 13.40 -25.98 11.99
CA SER A 156 13.36 -24.65 12.61
C SER A 156 13.52 -23.55 11.57
N ALA A 157 14.43 -23.72 10.61
CA ALA A 157 14.64 -22.75 9.54
C ALA A 157 13.36 -22.51 8.71
N LYS A 158 12.69 -23.58 8.23
CA LYS A 158 11.42 -23.48 7.50
C LYS A 158 10.37 -22.74 8.32
N THR A 159 10.24 -23.08 9.60
CA THR A 159 9.28 -22.47 10.53
C THR A 159 9.53 -20.96 10.68
N TYR A 160 10.77 -20.56 10.95
CA TYR A 160 11.08 -19.14 11.18
C TYR A 160 11.04 -18.30 9.90
N TYR A 161 11.40 -18.83 8.73
CA TYR A 161 11.16 -18.13 7.48
C TYR A 161 9.66 -17.91 7.23
N ALA A 162 8.81 -18.90 7.54
CA ALA A 162 7.35 -18.77 7.39
C ALA A 162 6.77 -17.70 8.33
N GLU A 163 7.22 -17.66 9.59
CA GLU A 163 6.84 -16.60 10.53
C GLU A 163 7.36 -15.22 10.07
N ALA A 164 8.56 -15.13 9.49
CA ALA A 164 9.07 -13.89 8.92
C ALA A 164 8.17 -13.36 7.79
N VAL A 165 7.79 -14.22 6.83
CA VAL A 165 6.91 -13.84 5.71
C VAL A 165 5.54 -13.40 6.21
N LYS A 166 4.91 -14.18 7.10
CA LYS A 166 3.62 -13.85 7.73
C LYS A 166 3.65 -12.50 8.44
N GLU A 167 4.71 -12.23 9.19
CA GLU A 167 4.89 -10.98 9.91
C GLU A 167 5.08 -9.80 8.94
N TYR A 168 5.89 -9.98 7.88
CA TYR A 168 6.05 -8.97 6.84
C TYR A 168 4.74 -8.66 6.12
N GLU A 169 3.95 -9.67 5.78
CA GLU A 169 2.61 -9.50 5.19
C GLU A 169 1.69 -8.71 6.12
N PHE A 170 1.68 -9.05 7.42
CA PHE A 170 0.89 -8.31 8.40
C PHE A 170 1.29 -6.83 8.46
N VAL A 171 2.60 -6.55 8.53
CA VAL A 171 3.14 -5.19 8.57
C VAL A 171 2.86 -4.44 7.27
N LEU A 172 2.96 -5.10 6.11
CA LEU A 172 2.58 -4.53 4.82
C LEU A 172 1.11 -4.13 4.78
N LYS A 173 0.23 -4.95 5.34
CA LYS A 173 -1.23 -4.69 5.32
C LYS A 173 -1.62 -3.59 6.31
N HIS A 174 -1.02 -3.55 7.50
CA HIS A 174 -1.47 -2.69 8.60
C HIS A 174 -0.56 -1.47 8.85
N PHE A 175 0.74 -1.60 8.66
CA PHE A 175 1.77 -0.62 9.05
C PHE A 175 2.74 -0.23 7.92
N PHE A 176 2.29 -0.32 6.67
CA PHE A 176 3.05 -0.03 5.45
C PHE A 176 3.83 1.31 5.43
N TYR A 177 3.43 2.35 6.19
CA TYR A 177 4.15 3.64 6.27
C TYR A 177 5.53 3.49 6.94
N LYS A 178 5.75 2.40 7.68
CA LYS A 178 7.04 2.01 8.25
C LYS A 178 7.85 1.12 7.29
N TRP A 179 7.34 0.84 6.09
CA TRP A 179 7.97 -0.07 5.14
C TRP A 179 9.15 0.58 4.41
N LYS A 180 10.29 -0.09 4.44
CA LYS A 180 11.56 0.35 3.83
C LYS A 180 11.99 -0.62 2.73
N ASN A 181 12.83 -0.16 1.82
CA ASN A 181 13.38 -0.98 0.72
C ASN A 181 14.16 -2.22 1.22
N GLU A 182 14.82 -2.08 2.38
CA GLU A 182 15.48 -3.21 3.03
C GLU A 182 14.51 -4.34 3.39
N PHE A 183 13.31 -4.02 3.89
CA PHE A 183 12.29 -5.02 4.23
C PHE A 183 11.71 -5.69 2.99
N SER A 184 11.59 -4.96 1.87
CA SER A 184 11.20 -5.55 0.59
C SER A 184 12.21 -6.60 0.11
N ARG A 185 13.51 -6.29 0.22
CA ARG A 185 14.59 -7.22 -0.13
C ARG A 185 14.64 -8.42 0.81
N ASP A 186 14.44 -8.18 2.11
CA ASP A 186 14.43 -9.23 3.13
C ASP A 186 13.23 -10.19 2.95
N LEU A 187 12.03 -9.65 2.71
CA LEU A 187 10.84 -10.43 2.39
C LEU A 187 11.04 -11.30 1.14
N LYS A 188 11.53 -10.71 0.02
CA LYS A 188 11.87 -11.46 -1.20
C LYS A 188 12.83 -12.62 -0.90
N ARG A 189 13.87 -12.36 -0.10
CA ARG A 189 14.84 -13.38 0.31
C ARG A 189 14.17 -14.49 1.12
N CYS A 190 13.34 -14.14 2.11
CA CYS A 190 12.68 -15.14 2.96
C CYS A 190 11.72 -16.04 2.14
N ILE A 191 10.97 -15.47 1.20
CA ILE A 191 10.12 -16.24 0.28
C ILE A 191 10.97 -17.19 -0.57
N GLN A 192 12.05 -16.68 -1.18
CA GLN A 192 12.95 -17.51 -1.99
C GLN A 192 13.60 -18.64 -1.19
N ARG A 193 13.92 -18.40 0.08
CA ARG A 193 14.43 -19.43 0.99
C ARG A 193 13.37 -20.48 1.30
N LEU A 194 12.12 -20.08 1.57
CA LEU A 194 11.02 -21.02 1.77
C LEU A 194 10.79 -21.93 0.55
N ASP A 195 10.91 -21.37 -0.65
CA ASP A 195 10.75 -22.12 -1.90
C ASP A 195 11.81 -23.22 -2.11
N GLN A 196 12.95 -23.16 -1.40
CA GLN A 196 14.00 -24.18 -1.47
C GLN A 196 13.72 -25.41 -0.60
N PHE A 197 12.83 -25.29 0.40
CA PHE A 197 12.48 -26.43 1.24
C PHE A 197 11.57 -27.39 0.49
N GLU A 198 11.63 -28.66 0.86
CA GLU A 198 10.71 -29.64 0.33
C GLU A 198 9.26 -29.23 0.65
N LYS A 199 8.48 -29.14 -0.42
CA LYS A 199 7.05 -28.86 -0.38
C LYS A 199 6.33 -30.18 -0.16
N THR A 200 5.38 -30.21 0.76
CA THR A 200 4.41 -31.29 0.90
C THR A 200 3.62 -31.45 -0.41
N ASP A 201 2.99 -32.60 -0.62
CA ASP A 201 2.19 -32.82 -1.83
C ASP A 201 1.04 -31.82 -1.95
N SER A 202 0.47 -31.38 -0.82
CA SER A 202 -0.51 -30.28 -0.78
C SER A 202 0.10 -28.96 -1.23
N GLU A 203 1.27 -28.57 -0.72
CA GLU A 203 1.96 -27.34 -1.12
C GLU A 203 2.36 -27.37 -2.61
N LYS A 204 2.76 -28.53 -3.14
CA LYS A 204 3.04 -28.71 -4.58
C LYS A 204 1.77 -28.54 -5.42
N ALA A 205 0.65 -29.13 -4.99
CA ALA A 205 -0.63 -29.00 -5.67
C ALA A 205 -1.14 -27.54 -5.67
N ASP A 206 -1.04 -26.85 -4.54
CA ASP A 206 -1.41 -25.43 -4.41
C ASP A 206 -0.55 -24.55 -5.31
N GLN A 207 0.76 -24.79 -5.36
CA GLN A 207 1.67 -24.07 -6.26
C GLN A 207 1.32 -24.31 -7.73
N ALA A 208 1.09 -25.56 -8.12
CA ALA A 208 0.72 -25.91 -9.50
C ALA A 208 -0.63 -25.27 -9.90
N LEU A 209 -1.58 -25.22 -8.97
CA LEU A 209 -2.86 -24.53 -9.17
C LEU A 209 -2.65 -23.02 -9.32
N LEU A 210 -1.83 -22.40 -8.47
CA LEU A 210 -1.52 -20.98 -8.56
C LEU A 210 -0.85 -20.64 -9.88
N ASP A 211 0.13 -21.44 -10.31
CA ASP A 211 0.83 -21.26 -11.59
C ASP A 211 -0.14 -21.35 -12.77
N LYS A 212 -1.11 -22.28 -12.72
CA LYS A 212 -2.19 -22.40 -13.70
C LYS A 212 -3.07 -21.14 -13.72
N ILE A 213 -3.48 -20.63 -12.56
CA ILE A 213 -4.28 -19.40 -12.44
C ILE A 213 -3.52 -18.20 -13.00
N LEU A 214 -2.24 -18.04 -12.65
CA LEU A 214 -1.41 -16.94 -13.13
C LEU A 214 -1.15 -17.04 -14.64
N ALA A 215 -0.95 -18.24 -15.18
CA ALA A 215 -0.84 -18.43 -16.63
C ALA A 215 -2.15 -18.09 -17.37
N GLY A 216 -3.29 -18.52 -16.82
CA GLY A 216 -4.62 -18.21 -17.36
C GLY A 216 -4.94 -16.72 -17.35
N THR A 217 -4.71 -16.05 -16.22
CA THR A 217 -4.93 -14.60 -16.10
C THR A 217 -3.96 -13.79 -16.95
N ALA A 218 -2.72 -14.24 -17.14
CA ALA A 218 -1.78 -13.60 -18.07
C ALA A 218 -2.29 -13.66 -19.53
N LYS A 219 -2.88 -14.79 -19.95
CA LYS A 219 -3.52 -14.92 -21.27
C LYS A 219 -4.77 -14.03 -21.38
N TYR A 220 -5.59 -13.98 -20.33
CA TYR A 220 -6.74 -13.08 -20.24
C TYR A 220 -6.33 -11.60 -20.40
N CYS A 221 -5.33 -11.14 -19.64
CA CYS A 221 -4.78 -9.79 -19.74
C CYS A 221 -4.21 -9.49 -21.12
N LYS A 222 -3.50 -10.46 -21.74
CA LYS A 222 -3.00 -10.32 -23.12
C LYS A 222 -4.15 -10.10 -24.10
N ARG A 223 -5.21 -10.91 -24.03
CA ARG A 223 -6.41 -10.77 -24.86
C ARG A 223 -7.03 -9.40 -24.70
N MET A 224 -7.26 -8.97 -23.44
CA MET A 224 -7.80 -7.64 -23.15
C MET A 224 -6.95 -6.51 -23.75
N LYS A 225 -5.62 -6.58 -23.68
CA LYS A 225 -4.75 -5.55 -24.30
C LYS A 225 -4.75 -5.57 -25.82
N SER A 226 -4.86 -6.75 -26.44
CA SER A 226 -4.83 -6.88 -27.90
C SER A 226 -6.19 -6.63 -28.57
N SER A 227 -7.28 -6.66 -27.80
CA SER A 227 -8.61 -6.42 -28.33
C SER A 227 -8.84 -4.93 -28.54
N ALA A 228 -9.18 -4.55 -29.77
CA ALA A 228 -9.83 -3.27 -29.99
C ALA A 228 -11.26 -3.38 -29.44
N PHE A 229 -11.66 -2.41 -28.63
CA PHE A 229 -13.06 -2.27 -28.25
C PHE A 229 -13.44 -0.81 -28.27
N TYR A 230 -14.57 -0.57 -28.91
CA TYR A 230 -15.31 0.66 -28.83
C TYR A 230 -16.65 0.30 -28.19
N PHE A 231 -16.88 0.80 -26.99
CA PHE A 231 -18.18 0.69 -26.34
C PHE A 231 -18.60 2.00 -25.69
N PHE A 232 -19.90 2.13 -25.49
CA PHE A 232 -20.45 3.06 -24.53
C PHE A 232 -21.51 2.39 -23.67
N CYS A 233 -21.78 2.98 -22.51
CA CYS A 233 -22.72 2.48 -21.52
C CYS A 233 -23.20 3.61 -20.62
N ASN A 234 -24.29 3.39 -19.90
CA ASN A 234 -24.75 4.30 -18.86
C ASN A 234 -23.94 4.09 -17.59
N GLU A 235 -23.27 5.12 -17.10
CA GLU A 235 -22.60 5.16 -15.80
C GLU A 235 -23.48 5.97 -14.83
N GLU A 236 -24.24 5.24 -14.00
CA GLU A 236 -25.09 5.79 -12.95
C GLU A 236 -24.28 5.89 -11.65
N ILE A 237 -24.12 7.11 -11.13
CA ILE A 237 -23.32 7.36 -9.93
C ILE A 237 -24.22 7.90 -8.83
N ALA A 238 -24.22 7.23 -7.68
CA ALA A 238 -24.76 7.74 -6.43
C ALA A 238 -23.63 8.05 -5.45
N GLU A 239 -23.51 9.32 -5.06
CA GLU A 239 -22.57 9.79 -4.06
C GLU A 239 -23.31 10.34 -2.84
N THR A 240 -22.94 9.88 -1.66
CA THR A 240 -23.36 10.49 -0.39
C THR A 240 -22.14 10.92 0.39
N MET A 241 -22.18 12.12 0.97
CA MET A 241 -21.12 12.64 1.83
C MET A 241 -21.69 13.21 3.11
N ASP A 242 -21.09 12.87 4.24
CA ASP A 242 -21.32 13.56 5.50
C ASP A 242 -20.19 14.58 5.75
N LEU A 243 -20.55 15.86 5.68
CA LEU A 243 -19.66 16.99 5.91
C LEU A 243 -19.82 17.61 7.32
N SER A 244 -20.68 17.03 8.18
CA SER A 244 -21.04 17.56 9.50
C SER A 244 -19.97 17.35 10.58
N GLY A 245 -18.92 16.58 10.30
CA GLY A 245 -17.75 16.46 11.19
C GLY A 245 -17.01 17.80 11.37
N PRO A 246 -15.91 17.85 12.14
CA PRO A 246 -15.13 19.08 12.42
C PRO A 246 -14.49 19.77 11.19
N TYR A 247 -14.95 19.46 9.98
CA TYR A 247 -14.35 19.71 8.67
C TYR A 247 -15.22 20.51 7.71
N GLY A 248 -16.40 20.98 8.13
CA GLY A 248 -17.08 22.04 7.39
C GLY A 248 -16.19 23.27 7.15
N GLN A 249 -15.10 23.46 7.89
CA GLN A 249 -14.28 24.68 7.77
C GLN A 249 -13.00 24.54 6.93
N ILE A 250 -12.62 23.35 6.43
CA ILE A 250 -11.39 23.21 5.63
C ILE A 250 -11.72 23.23 4.12
N GLN A 251 -11.49 24.38 3.49
CA GLN A 251 -11.83 24.66 2.08
C GLN A 251 -11.26 23.65 1.06
N GLU A 252 -10.03 23.16 1.26
CA GLU A 252 -9.37 22.16 0.37
C GLU A 252 -10.15 20.84 0.23
N TRP A 253 -11.09 20.56 1.15
CA TRP A 253 -11.76 19.27 1.28
C TRP A 253 -13.24 19.34 0.96
N ARG A 254 -13.73 20.52 0.57
CA ARG A 254 -15.08 20.72 0.06
C ARG A 254 -15.07 20.55 -1.47
N PRO A 255 -16.05 19.84 -2.05
CA PRO A 255 -16.32 19.93 -3.48
C PRO A 255 -16.53 21.40 -3.86
N LEU A 256 -15.96 21.85 -4.99
CA LEU A 256 -15.95 23.25 -5.45
C LEU A 256 -17.34 23.92 -5.41
N GLU A 257 -18.42 23.15 -5.55
CA GLU A 257 -19.81 23.62 -5.59
C GLU A 257 -20.51 23.69 -4.21
N THR A 258 -19.86 23.26 -3.11
CA THR A 258 -20.53 23.05 -1.81
C THR A 258 -20.04 23.97 -0.69
N SER A 259 -19.47 25.12 -1.03
CA SER A 259 -18.81 26.06 -0.09
C SER A 259 -19.69 26.61 1.05
N ARG A 260 -20.99 26.27 1.12
CA ARG A 260 -21.93 26.69 2.18
C ARG A 260 -22.66 25.57 2.94
N VAL A 261 -22.44 24.28 2.64
CA VAL A 261 -23.28 23.19 3.19
C VAL A 261 -22.69 22.61 4.48
N SER A 262 -23.50 22.48 5.53
CA SER A 262 -23.16 21.91 6.86
C SER A 262 -23.80 20.55 7.15
N HIS A 263 -24.43 19.92 6.15
CA HIS A 263 -25.21 18.69 6.28
C HIS A 263 -24.79 17.64 5.24
N ALA A 264 -25.38 16.44 5.34
CA ALA A 264 -25.19 15.37 4.38
C ALA A 264 -25.56 15.82 2.94
N VAL A 265 -24.65 15.60 2.00
CA VAL A 265 -24.82 15.91 0.57
C VAL A 265 -25.10 14.61 -0.16
N LYS A 266 -26.10 14.60 -1.04
CA LYS A 266 -26.37 13.50 -1.97
C LYS A 266 -26.28 14.03 -3.39
N ASN A 267 -25.42 13.44 -4.19
CA ASN A 267 -25.31 13.71 -5.61
C ASN A 267 -25.64 12.44 -6.40
N VAL A 268 -26.44 12.60 -7.45
CA VAL A 268 -26.76 11.55 -8.41
C VAL A 268 -26.38 12.06 -9.80
N TYR A 269 -25.60 11.29 -10.53
CA TYR A 269 -25.18 11.62 -11.88
C TYR A 269 -25.50 10.46 -12.82
N LEU A 270 -25.93 10.78 -14.04
CA LEU A 270 -25.99 9.84 -15.14
C LEU A 270 -25.04 10.34 -16.24
N TYR A 271 -24.03 9.53 -16.53
CA TYR A 271 -23.12 9.77 -17.64
C TYR A 271 -23.36 8.74 -18.75
N GLU A 272 -23.23 9.15 -20.00
CA GLU A 272 -22.86 8.25 -21.07
C GLU A 272 -21.34 8.08 -21.03
N TYR A 273 -20.89 6.91 -20.59
CA TYR A 273 -19.49 6.54 -20.52
C TYR A 273 -19.07 5.89 -21.82
N GLN A 274 -17.97 6.36 -22.40
CA GLN A 274 -17.41 5.82 -23.63
C GLN A 274 -15.94 5.47 -23.43
N LEU A 275 -15.55 4.32 -23.98
CA LEU A 275 -14.14 3.95 -24.06
C LEU A 275 -13.83 3.36 -25.43
N ILE A 276 -12.79 3.92 -26.04
CA ILE A 276 -12.23 3.49 -27.33
C ILE A 276 -10.80 3.04 -27.08
N GLN A 277 -10.49 1.81 -27.49
CA GLN A 277 -9.13 1.30 -27.59
C GLN A 277 -8.81 0.92 -29.03
N GLU A 278 -7.78 1.57 -29.59
CA GLU A 278 -7.22 1.30 -30.91
C GLU A 278 -5.70 1.10 -30.80
N GLY A 279 -5.26 -0.16 -30.87
CA GLY A 279 -3.88 -0.52 -30.57
C GLY A 279 -3.51 -0.12 -29.13
N GLU A 280 -2.52 0.76 -28.99
CA GLU A 280 -2.08 1.29 -27.69
C GLU A 280 -2.80 2.59 -27.28
N LYS A 281 -3.56 3.22 -28.18
CA LYS A 281 -4.30 4.44 -27.89
C LYS A 281 -5.56 4.09 -27.11
N ILE A 282 -5.74 4.71 -25.95
CA ILE A 282 -6.91 4.55 -25.09
C ILE A 282 -7.52 5.93 -24.86
N GLN A 283 -8.75 6.10 -25.30
CA GLN A 283 -9.57 7.29 -25.05
C GLN A 283 -10.75 6.91 -24.18
N GLU A 284 -10.92 7.66 -23.09
CA GLU A 284 -12.05 7.53 -22.17
C GLU A 284 -12.74 8.89 -22.07
N THR A 285 -14.03 8.91 -22.36
CA THR A 285 -14.85 10.12 -22.42
C THR A 285 -16.17 9.89 -21.69
N ARG A 286 -16.77 10.99 -21.24
CA ARG A 286 -18.06 10.99 -20.56
C ARG A 286 -18.90 12.16 -21.04
N THR A 287 -20.17 11.92 -21.30
CA THR A 287 -21.18 12.97 -21.52
C THR A 287 -22.13 12.97 -20.33
N LEU A 288 -22.26 14.10 -19.63
CA LEU A 288 -23.23 14.21 -18.53
C LEU A 288 -24.63 14.38 -19.10
N LEU A 289 -25.49 13.39 -18.84
CA LEU A 289 -26.87 13.34 -19.31
C LEU A 289 -27.87 13.81 -18.24
N GLU A 290 -27.57 13.56 -16.96
CA GLU A 290 -28.42 14.00 -15.85
C GLU A 290 -27.60 14.30 -14.59
N GLN A 291 -28.01 15.33 -13.85
CA GLN A 291 -27.47 15.67 -12.55
C GLN A 291 -28.62 15.97 -11.58
N ASN A 292 -28.75 15.17 -10.53
CA ASN A 292 -29.76 15.32 -9.48
C ASN A 292 -31.20 15.44 -10.01
N GLY A 293 -31.59 14.61 -11.00
CA GLY A 293 -32.92 14.66 -11.62
C GLY A 293 -33.06 15.67 -12.76
N LEU A 294 -32.06 16.54 -12.97
CA LEU A 294 -32.10 17.55 -14.03
C LEU A 294 -31.33 17.07 -15.25
N LYS A 295 -32.00 17.06 -16.41
CA LYS A 295 -31.36 16.74 -17.69
C LYS A 295 -30.23 17.71 -17.99
N LYS A 296 -29.14 17.16 -18.52
CA LYS A 296 -27.92 17.84 -18.94
C LYS A 296 -27.53 17.36 -20.33
N ASN A 297 -26.60 18.08 -20.94
CA ASN A 297 -25.92 17.67 -22.16
C ASN A 297 -24.53 18.32 -22.16
N GLU A 298 -23.67 17.82 -21.27
CA GLU A 298 -22.29 18.31 -21.17
C GLU A 298 -21.35 17.26 -21.75
N PRO A 299 -20.96 17.37 -23.04
CA PRO A 299 -20.02 16.44 -23.66
C PRO A 299 -18.61 16.62 -23.08
N ASN A 300 -17.82 15.54 -23.04
CA ASN A 300 -16.48 15.52 -22.46
C ASN A 300 -16.44 16.06 -21.01
N ALA A 301 -17.51 15.82 -20.26
CA ALA A 301 -17.64 16.25 -18.88
C ALA A 301 -16.59 15.56 -18.01
N LYS A 302 -15.92 16.35 -17.17
CA LYS A 302 -15.14 15.80 -16.07
C LYS A 302 -16.08 15.14 -15.06
N LEU A 303 -15.61 14.06 -14.44
CA LEU A 303 -16.28 13.42 -13.31
C LEU A 303 -16.50 14.45 -12.18
N LYS A 304 -17.77 14.79 -11.91
CA LYS A 304 -18.18 15.79 -10.92
C LYS A 304 -18.18 15.27 -9.48
N ILE A 305 -17.87 13.99 -9.30
CA ILE A 305 -17.73 13.36 -7.98
C ILE A 305 -16.64 14.02 -7.14
N SER A 306 -16.80 13.89 -5.84
CA SER A 306 -15.93 14.47 -4.83
C SER A 306 -14.82 13.50 -4.47
N GLY A 307 -13.56 13.94 -4.45
CA GLY A 307 -12.45 13.08 -4.00
C GLY A 307 -11.90 12.13 -5.07
N CYS A 308 -11.96 10.82 -4.81
CA CYS A 308 -11.17 9.80 -5.55
C CYS A 308 -11.78 9.51 -6.92
N ARG A 309 -11.05 9.86 -7.99
CA ARG A 309 -11.45 9.62 -9.37
C ARG A 309 -10.63 8.47 -9.94
N PHE A 310 -11.31 7.53 -10.56
CA PHE A 310 -10.68 6.38 -11.17
C PHE A 310 -11.00 6.37 -12.65
N GLU A 311 -9.95 6.42 -13.44
CA GLU A 311 -10.01 6.35 -14.89
C GLU A 311 -9.58 4.95 -15.32
N LYS A 312 -10.05 4.52 -16.49
CA LYS A 312 -9.59 3.32 -17.19
C LYS A 312 -9.81 2.04 -16.37
N LEU A 313 -10.94 1.98 -15.64
CA LEU A 313 -11.34 0.89 -14.74
C LEU A 313 -11.22 -0.51 -15.38
N ILE A 314 -11.55 -0.62 -16.68
CA ILE A 314 -11.43 -1.88 -17.43
C ILE A 314 -10.02 -2.49 -17.38
N PHE A 315 -8.98 -1.68 -17.16
CA PHE A 315 -7.58 -2.12 -17.12
C PHE A 315 -7.08 -2.49 -15.72
N GLY A 316 -7.93 -2.46 -14.67
CA GLY A 316 -7.60 -2.96 -13.33
C GLY A 316 -6.91 -4.33 -13.35
N PRO A 317 -7.45 -5.35 -14.05
CA PRO A 317 -6.79 -6.64 -14.23
C PRO A 317 -5.37 -6.55 -14.81
N ASN A 318 -5.16 -5.70 -15.82
CA ASN A 318 -3.86 -5.55 -16.47
C ASN A 318 -2.80 -4.96 -15.54
N ALA A 319 -3.21 -4.09 -14.62
CA ALA A 319 -2.33 -3.42 -13.67
C ALA A 319 -1.76 -4.34 -12.57
N ILE A 320 -2.35 -5.54 -12.40
CA ILE A 320 -1.99 -6.47 -11.32
C ILE A 320 -1.75 -7.91 -11.79
N LEU A 321 -2.24 -8.34 -12.97
CA LEU A 321 -2.14 -9.75 -13.42
C LEU A 321 -1.48 -9.95 -14.78
N SER A 322 -1.08 -8.88 -15.48
CA SER A 322 -0.39 -9.06 -16.76
C SER A 322 0.97 -9.74 -16.59
N LYS A 323 1.42 -10.50 -17.59
CA LYS A 323 2.63 -11.34 -17.49
C LYS A 323 3.89 -10.58 -17.04
N SER A 324 4.06 -9.35 -17.52
CA SER A 324 5.21 -8.49 -17.17
C SER A 324 5.13 -7.95 -15.73
N VAL A 325 3.92 -7.84 -15.20
CA VAL A 325 3.64 -7.29 -13.88
C VAL A 325 3.66 -8.37 -12.80
N GLN A 326 3.30 -9.61 -13.11
CA GLN A 326 3.27 -10.73 -12.15
C GLN A 326 4.56 -10.89 -11.33
N ARG A 327 5.73 -10.67 -11.93
CA ARG A 327 7.03 -10.76 -11.25
C ARG A 327 7.24 -9.72 -10.13
N GLN A 328 6.37 -8.72 -10.05
CA GLN A 328 6.42 -7.66 -9.04
C GLN A 328 5.61 -8.01 -7.80
N TYR A 329 4.85 -9.11 -7.82
CA TYR A 329 3.96 -9.52 -6.74
C TYR A 329 4.28 -10.93 -6.26
N TYR A 330 4.02 -11.16 -4.98
CA TYR A 330 3.79 -12.47 -4.41
C TYR A 330 2.29 -12.73 -4.45
N TYR A 331 1.88 -13.89 -4.96
CA TYR A 331 0.47 -14.27 -5.02
C TYR A 331 0.20 -15.43 -4.09
N LYS A 332 -1.00 -15.44 -3.51
CA LYS A 332 -1.47 -16.52 -2.66
C LYS A 332 -2.91 -16.86 -3.01
N ILE A 333 -3.23 -18.16 -3.11
CA ILE A 333 -4.62 -18.62 -3.15
C ILE A 333 -5.18 -18.49 -1.73
N LEU A 334 -6.26 -17.73 -1.58
CA LEU A 334 -6.93 -17.58 -0.29
C LEU A 334 -7.95 -18.69 -0.06
N LYS A 335 -8.82 -18.90 -1.06
CA LYS A 335 -9.87 -19.92 -1.06
C LYS A 335 -10.52 -20.01 -2.44
N GLU A 336 -11.39 -20.99 -2.60
CA GLU A 336 -12.41 -20.99 -3.64
C GLU A 336 -13.73 -20.46 -3.06
N ASP A 337 -14.53 -19.80 -3.91
CA ASP A 337 -15.83 -19.27 -3.53
C ASP A 337 -16.76 -19.23 -4.76
N THR A 338 -17.97 -18.75 -4.58
CA THR A 338 -18.91 -18.50 -5.68
C THR A 338 -19.28 -17.02 -5.72
N LEU A 339 -19.15 -16.40 -6.89
CA LEU A 339 -19.55 -15.02 -7.13
C LEU A 339 -20.54 -14.98 -8.30
N TRP A 340 -21.72 -14.41 -8.09
CA TRP A 340 -22.80 -14.36 -9.10
C TRP A 340 -23.19 -15.74 -9.66
N GLY A 341 -23.16 -16.78 -8.82
CA GLY A 341 -23.47 -18.16 -9.22
C GLY A 341 -22.36 -18.87 -10.00
N GLU A 342 -21.21 -18.23 -10.20
CA GLU A 342 -20.05 -18.80 -10.90
C GLU A 342 -18.92 -19.07 -9.91
N HIS A 343 -18.30 -20.26 -10.00
CA HIS A 343 -17.18 -20.62 -9.15
C HIS A 343 -15.93 -19.79 -9.49
N ALA A 344 -15.28 -19.28 -8.45
CA ALA A 344 -14.12 -18.41 -8.57
C ALA A 344 -12.99 -18.85 -7.64
N PHE A 345 -11.77 -18.73 -8.14
CA PHE A 345 -10.58 -18.66 -7.29
C PHE A 345 -10.50 -17.26 -6.69
N ILE A 346 -10.20 -17.17 -5.39
CA ILE A 346 -9.84 -15.91 -4.75
C ILE A 346 -8.35 -15.95 -4.47
N ILE A 347 -7.61 -15.05 -5.11
CA ILE A 347 -6.19 -14.86 -4.86
C ILE A 347 -5.93 -13.49 -4.26
N GLU A 348 -4.86 -13.38 -3.49
CA GLU A 348 -4.33 -12.10 -3.01
C GLU A 348 -3.01 -11.82 -3.74
N ALA A 349 -2.86 -10.60 -4.25
CA ALA A 349 -1.57 -10.12 -4.73
C ALA A 349 -0.96 -9.19 -3.68
N ILE A 350 0.32 -9.41 -3.38
CA ILE A 350 1.09 -8.64 -2.39
C ILE A 350 2.33 -8.10 -3.10
N PRO A 351 2.57 -6.77 -3.08
CA PRO A 351 3.67 -6.19 -3.82
C PRO A 351 5.01 -6.59 -3.19
N LEU A 352 5.97 -7.01 -4.01
CA LEU A 352 7.31 -7.34 -3.52
C LEU A 352 8.19 -6.10 -3.30
N SER A 353 7.77 -4.90 -3.74
CA SER A 353 8.49 -3.64 -3.48
C SER A 353 7.59 -2.42 -3.64
N TYR A 354 7.65 -1.46 -2.71
CA TYR A 354 6.75 -0.30 -2.73
C TYR A 354 7.25 0.91 -3.56
N TYR A 355 8.54 0.98 -3.90
CA TYR A 355 9.18 2.28 -4.19
C TYR A 355 9.26 2.72 -5.66
N ARG A 356 8.74 1.98 -6.64
CA ARG A 356 8.90 2.37 -8.06
C ARG A 356 7.63 2.77 -8.80
N THR A 357 6.46 2.47 -8.26
CA THR A 357 5.16 2.89 -8.80
C THR A 357 4.12 2.75 -7.69
N ARG A 358 3.01 3.48 -7.77
CA ARG A 358 1.81 3.23 -6.95
C ARG A 358 1.28 1.82 -7.28
N GLN A 359 1.92 0.78 -6.75
CA GLN A 359 1.59 -0.60 -7.05
C GLN A 359 0.23 -0.93 -6.46
N LEU A 360 -0.70 -1.28 -7.32
CA LEU A 360 -2.04 -1.69 -6.95
C LEU A 360 -1.99 -3.12 -6.40
N PHE A 361 -2.63 -3.38 -5.26
CA PHE A 361 -2.64 -4.70 -4.65
C PHE A 361 -3.93 -4.95 -3.89
N GLY A 362 -4.28 -6.21 -3.70
CA GLY A 362 -5.59 -6.58 -3.17
C GLY A 362 -6.00 -8.01 -3.49
N LYS A 363 -7.27 -8.29 -3.24
CA LYS A 363 -7.89 -9.59 -3.51
C LYS A 363 -8.55 -9.56 -4.87
N ILE A 364 -8.48 -10.69 -5.57
CA ILE A 364 -8.95 -10.82 -6.94
C ILE A 364 -9.77 -12.09 -7.04
N TRP A 365 -11.00 -11.96 -7.52
CA TRP A 365 -11.88 -13.07 -7.86
C TRP A 365 -11.69 -13.39 -9.33
N ILE A 366 -11.33 -14.63 -9.62
CA ILE A 366 -10.98 -15.12 -10.95
C ILE A 366 -11.88 -16.31 -11.27
N SER A 367 -12.59 -16.25 -12.38
CA SER A 367 -13.45 -17.34 -12.84
C SER A 367 -12.65 -18.65 -12.97
N LYS A 368 -13.17 -19.74 -12.41
CA LYS A 368 -12.62 -21.09 -12.63
C LYS A 368 -12.83 -21.58 -14.06
N LYS A 369 -13.80 -21.00 -14.78
CA LYS A 369 -14.19 -21.42 -16.14
C LYS A 369 -13.17 -20.96 -17.18
N ASP A 370 -12.76 -19.70 -17.14
CA ASP A 370 -11.98 -19.07 -18.21
C ASP A 370 -10.85 -18.13 -17.74
N PHE A 371 -10.60 -18.08 -16.43
CA PHE A 371 -9.62 -17.20 -15.78
C PHE A 371 -9.85 -15.70 -15.99
N SER A 372 -11.06 -15.30 -16.41
CA SER A 372 -11.44 -13.90 -16.45
C SER A 372 -11.59 -13.31 -15.04
N VAL A 373 -11.21 -12.04 -14.88
CA VAL A 373 -11.32 -11.35 -13.59
C VAL A 373 -12.74 -10.88 -13.39
N MET A 374 -13.35 -11.30 -12.28
CA MET A 374 -14.74 -11.00 -11.93
C MET A 374 -14.83 -9.81 -10.98
N LYS A 375 -13.93 -9.71 -10.01
CA LYS A 375 -13.92 -8.64 -9.01
C LYS A 375 -12.49 -8.39 -8.54
N ILE A 376 -12.18 -7.13 -8.25
CA ILE A 376 -10.96 -6.75 -7.55
C ILE A 376 -11.36 -5.93 -6.33
N GLU A 377 -10.92 -6.36 -5.15
CA GLU A 377 -11.00 -5.60 -3.90
C GLU A 377 -9.61 -5.06 -3.60
N TRP A 378 -9.48 -3.74 -3.68
CA TRP A 378 -8.20 -3.07 -3.55
C TRP A 378 -7.90 -2.74 -2.10
N VAL A 379 -6.62 -2.85 -1.73
CA VAL A 379 -6.18 -2.30 -0.46
C VAL A 379 -6.12 -0.77 -0.58
N PRO A 380 -6.78 -0.01 0.30
CA PRO A 380 -6.92 1.45 0.17
C PRO A 380 -5.62 2.22 -0.05
N LYS A 381 -4.53 1.70 0.51
CA LYS A 381 -3.19 2.28 0.43
C LYS A 381 -2.50 2.07 -0.91
N SER A 382 -2.94 1.08 -1.70
CA SER A 382 -2.48 0.86 -3.06
C SER A 382 -2.99 1.94 -4.02
N ILE A 383 -4.06 2.63 -3.63
CA ILE A 383 -4.69 3.70 -4.40
C ILE A 383 -3.91 5.00 -4.24
N GLY A 384 -3.78 5.80 -5.30
CA GLY A 384 -3.09 7.10 -5.30
C GLY A 384 -3.63 8.16 -4.33
N TYR A 385 -4.76 7.91 -3.66
CA TYR A 385 -5.45 8.83 -2.76
C TYR A 385 -5.23 8.54 -1.27
N SER A 386 -4.42 7.53 -0.93
CA SER A 386 -4.26 7.03 0.44
C SER A 386 -3.85 8.09 1.47
N HIS A 387 -2.96 9.00 1.09
CA HIS A 387 -2.51 10.12 1.94
C HIS A 387 -3.66 11.03 2.41
N PHE A 388 -4.73 11.17 1.61
CA PHE A 388 -5.90 11.95 1.99
C PHE A 388 -6.67 11.29 3.14
N PHE A 389 -6.88 9.97 3.07
CA PHE A 389 -7.54 9.20 4.13
C PHE A 389 -6.74 9.24 5.43
N GLU A 390 -5.42 9.12 5.34
CA GLU A 390 -4.55 9.18 6.51
C GLU A 390 -4.61 10.55 7.18
N LYS A 391 -4.38 11.63 6.42
CA LYS A 391 -4.45 13.01 6.95
C LYS A 391 -5.77 13.27 7.68
N ARG A 392 -6.88 12.75 7.15
CA ARG A 392 -8.21 12.88 7.78
C ARG A 392 -8.37 12.02 9.04
N ALA A 393 -7.96 10.75 8.99
CA ALA A 393 -8.01 9.85 10.14
C ALA A 393 -7.31 10.45 11.37
N LEU A 394 -6.17 11.11 11.13
CA LEU A 394 -5.36 11.73 12.16
C LEU A 394 -6.03 12.93 12.81
N ASN A 395 -6.65 13.78 12.01
CA ASN A 395 -7.43 14.90 12.52
C ASN A 395 -8.65 14.40 13.33
N LEU A 396 -9.26 13.28 12.89
CA LEU A 396 -10.38 12.63 13.57
C LEU A 396 -9.97 11.88 14.84
N LYS A 397 -8.67 11.63 15.06
CA LYS A 397 -8.17 10.70 16.08
C LYS A 397 -8.82 9.31 15.93
N SER A 398 -9.02 8.90 14.69
CA SER A 398 -9.67 7.66 14.29
C SER A 398 -8.76 6.84 13.39
N ILE A 399 -9.16 5.60 13.11
CA ILE A 399 -8.50 4.71 12.15
C ILE A 399 -9.34 4.72 10.86
N PRO A 400 -8.74 4.89 9.67
CA PRO A 400 -9.48 4.84 8.43
C PRO A 400 -9.88 3.39 8.11
N GLU A 401 -11.16 3.19 7.82
CA GLU A 401 -11.73 1.96 7.30
C GLU A 401 -12.29 2.26 5.90
N ILE A 402 -11.52 1.92 4.88
CA ILE A 402 -11.87 2.23 3.50
C ILE A 402 -12.18 0.92 2.77
N ALA A 403 -13.38 0.82 2.19
CA ALA A 403 -13.73 -0.27 1.30
C ALA A 403 -13.67 0.24 -0.14
N PHE A 404 -12.87 -0.42 -0.98
CA PHE A 404 -12.77 -0.08 -2.40
C PHE A 404 -12.75 -1.33 -3.25
N PHE A 405 -13.69 -1.47 -4.19
CA PHE A 405 -13.70 -2.58 -5.13
C PHE A 405 -14.28 -2.21 -6.49
N GLU A 406 -13.91 -3.02 -7.48
CA GLU A 406 -14.38 -2.99 -8.86
C GLU A 406 -14.95 -4.37 -9.22
N GLU A 407 -16.10 -4.39 -9.89
CA GLU A 407 -16.78 -5.59 -10.37
C GLU A 407 -16.85 -5.57 -11.89
N PHE A 408 -16.67 -6.75 -12.50
CA PHE A 408 -16.64 -6.97 -13.94
C PHE A 408 -17.65 -8.06 -14.34
N LYS A 409 -18.94 -7.77 -14.21
CA LYS A 409 -20.00 -8.76 -14.45
C LYS A 409 -20.29 -9.01 -15.94
N ILE A 410 -20.12 -7.99 -16.78
CA ILE A 410 -20.53 -8.04 -18.19
C ILE A 410 -19.45 -8.73 -19.02
N ALA A 411 -19.72 -9.92 -19.55
CA ALA A 411 -18.76 -10.67 -20.37
C ALA A 411 -19.10 -10.58 -21.87
N ARG A 412 -18.11 -10.22 -22.71
CA ARG A 412 -18.22 -10.25 -24.16
C ARG A 412 -16.89 -10.62 -24.80
N SER A 413 -16.91 -11.54 -25.76
CA SER A 413 -15.70 -12.02 -26.47
C SER A 413 -14.56 -12.45 -25.54
N GLY A 414 -14.89 -13.07 -24.39
CA GLY A 414 -13.91 -13.52 -23.40
C GLY A 414 -13.24 -12.39 -22.60
N ILE A 415 -13.78 -11.17 -22.63
CA ILE A 415 -13.37 -10.03 -21.80
C ILE A 415 -14.53 -9.67 -20.88
N ARG A 416 -14.22 -9.35 -19.61
CA ARG A 416 -15.20 -8.81 -18.67
C ARG A 416 -15.06 -7.30 -18.57
N PHE A 417 -16.18 -6.60 -18.69
CA PHE A 417 -16.30 -5.15 -18.64
C PHE A 417 -16.81 -4.72 -17.26
N PRO A 418 -16.47 -3.51 -16.81
CA PRO A 418 -16.94 -2.97 -15.54
C PRO A 418 -18.46 -3.09 -15.40
N SER A 419 -18.93 -3.33 -14.20
CA SER A 419 -20.37 -3.34 -13.88
C SER A 419 -20.66 -2.52 -12.64
N ARG A 420 -19.70 -2.44 -11.72
CA ARG A 420 -19.81 -1.62 -10.53
C ARG A 420 -18.45 -1.17 -10.05
N TYR A 421 -18.37 0.06 -9.59
CA TYR A 421 -17.24 0.62 -8.86
C TYR A 421 -17.79 1.17 -7.54
N PHE A 422 -17.16 0.79 -6.42
CA PHE A 422 -17.67 1.12 -5.09
C PHE A 422 -16.55 1.62 -4.19
N LEU A 423 -16.77 2.78 -3.55
CA LEU A 423 -15.90 3.33 -2.51
C LEU A 423 -16.73 3.69 -1.28
N GLU A 424 -16.35 3.19 -0.12
CA GLU A 424 -16.79 3.68 1.19
C GLU A 424 -15.59 4.19 1.96
N GLU A 425 -15.63 5.46 2.35
CA GLU A 425 -14.68 6.08 3.23
C GLU A 425 -15.28 6.22 4.62
N ALA A 426 -14.76 5.47 5.58
CA ALA A 426 -15.18 5.53 6.96
C ALA A 426 -14.01 5.67 7.94
N TYR A 427 -14.34 6.07 9.17
CA TYR A 427 -13.40 6.30 10.25
C TYR A 427 -13.94 5.72 11.55
N VAL A 428 -13.13 4.90 12.21
CA VAL A 428 -13.49 4.24 13.47
C VAL A 428 -12.73 4.91 14.61
N ASP A 429 -13.46 5.45 15.58
CA ASP A 429 -12.85 6.09 16.75
C ASP A 429 -12.37 5.08 17.81
N LYS A 430 -11.79 5.60 18.90
CA LYS A 430 -11.32 4.79 20.04
C LYS A 430 -12.42 3.95 20.71
N ASP A 431 -13.68 4.39 20.59
CA ASP A 431 -14.86 3.76 21.18
C ASP A 431 -15.55 2.81 20.17
N LYS A 432 -14.87 2.51 19.05
CA LYS A 432 -15.32 1.67 17.93
C LYS A 432 -16.55 2.21 17.19
N ARG A 433 -16.84 3.50 17.31
CA ARG A 433 -17.93 4.13 16.55
C ARG A 433 -17.44 4.43 15.13
N LYS A 434 -18.21 3.97 14.14
CA LYS A 434 -17.93 4.16 12.71
C LYS A 434 -18.63 5.42 12.20
N PHE A 435 -17.85 6.34 11.66
CA PHE A 435 -18.31 7.51 10.93
C PHE A 435 -18.04 7.32 9.44
N VAL A 436 -19.09 7.22 8.63
CA VAL A 436 -18.98 7.12 7.16
C VAL A 436 -18.98 8.52 6.58
N ARG A 437 -17.82 8.98 6.10
CA ARG A 437 -17.68 10.30 5.49
C ARG A 437 -18.22 10.32 4.07
N GLN A 438 -17.93 9.30 3.28
CA GLN A 438 -18.30 9.26 1.88
C GLN A 438 -18.65 7.84 1.46
N LYS A 439 -19.67 7.73 0.60
CA LYS A 439 -20.00 6.52 -0.13
C LYS A 439 -20.24 6.89 -1.59
N LEU A 440 -19.64 6.14 -2.49
CA LEU A 440 -19.72 6.34 -3.92
C LEU A 440 -19.99 4.98 -4.55
N ASP A 441 -21.11 4.87 -5.27
CA ASP A 441 -21.55 3.66 -5.93
C ASP A 441 -21.84 4.01 -7.39
N ALA A 442 -20.95 3.59 -8.29
CA ALA A 442 -21.10 3.76 -9.73
C ALA A 442 -21.48 2.42 -10.35
N GLN A 443 -22.56 2.39 -11.13
CA GLN A 443 -23.03 1.20 -11.85
C GLN A 443 -22.96 1.44 -13.35
N PHE A 444 -22.42 0.46 -14.08
CA PHE A 444 -22.31 0.51 -15.54
C PHE A 444 -23.37 -0.40 -16.15
N LYS A 445 -24.27 0.17 -16.95
CA LYS A 445 -25.47 -0.49 -17.50
C LYS A 445 -25.60 -0.22 -19.00
N ASP A 446 -26.46 -0.98 -19.67
CA ASP A 446 -26.87 -0.73 -21.06
C ASP A 446 -25.70 -0.65 -22.06
N TYR A 447 -24.75 -1.57 -21.92
CA TYR A 447 -23.57 -1.66 -22.79
C TYR A 447 -23.94 -1.83 -24.27
N LYS A 448 -23.41 -0.94 -25.11
CA LYS A 448 -23.43 -1.05 -26.57
C LYS A 448 -22.00 -1.12 -27.08
N PHE A 449 -21.71 -2.11 -27.92
CA PHE A 449 -20.39 -2.36 -28.45
C PHE A 449 -20.39 -2.24 -29.97
N PHE A 450 -19.32 -1.67 -30.50
CA PHE A 450 -19.11 -1.44 -31.93
C PHE A 450 -17.90 -2.23 -32.40
N VAL A 451 -18.00 -2.75 -33.62
CA VAL A 451 -16.86 -3.38 -34.29
C VAL A 451 -16.06 -2.25 -34.92
N VAL A 452 -14.82 -2.05 -34.47
CA VAL A 452 -13.86 -1.21 -35.20
C VAL A 452 -13.42 -2.06 -36.40
N ALA A 453 -14.01 -1.82 -37.57
CA ALA A 453 -13.54 -2.45 -38.79
C ALA A 453 -12.15 -1.89 -39.10
N SER A 454 -11.11 -2.72 -38.97
CA SER A 454 -9.79 -2.37 -39.48
C SER A 454 -9.89 -2.34 -41.00
N GLU A 455 -9.91 -1.16 -41.60
CA GLU A 455 -9.71 -1.03 -43.05
C GLU A 455 -8.30 -1.51 -43.38
N VAL A 456 -8.21 -2.71 -43.94
CA VAL A 456 -7.01 -3.17 -44.64
C VAL A 456 -6.98 -2.40 -45.96
N ILE A 457 -6.15 -1.35 -46.02
CA ILE A 457 -5.82 -0.72 -47.30
C ILE A 457 -4.94 -1.71 -48.06
N GLU A 458 -5.56 -2.59 -48.85
CA GLU A 458 -4.85 -3.33 -49.89
C GLU A 458 -4.40 -2.33 -50.96
N ALA A 459 -3.12 -1.97 -50.92
CA ALA A 459 -2.48 -1.25 -52.00
C ALA A 459 -2.46 -2.15 -53.25
N LYS A 460 -3.39 -1.93 -54.18
CA LYS A 460 -3.33 -2.52 -55.53
C LYS A 460 -2.06 -2.05 -56.24
N PRO A 461 -1.20 -2.93 -56.75
CA PRO A 461 -0.09 -2.54 -57.61
C PRO A 461 -0.63 -2.29 -59.02
N GLY A 462 -1.11 -1.07 -59.27
CA GLY A 462 -1.55 -0.62 -60.59
C GLY A 462 -0.48 0.28 -61.21
N GLY A 463 0.33 -0.27 -62.12
CA GLY A 463 1.31 0.48 -62.87
C GLY A 463 0.65 1.53 -63.78
N VAL A 464 1.27 2.71 -63.85
CA VAL A 464 1.00 3.72 -64.87
C VAL A 464 2.30 3.97 -65.63
N LYS A 465 2.29 3.60 -66.93
CA LYS A 465 3.30 4.00 -67.91
C LYS A 465 3.16 5.50 -68.15
N LEU A 466 4.27 6.22 -68.03
CA LEU A 466 4.43 7.59 -68.52
C LEU A 466 4.36 7.60 -70.06
N LYS A 467 3.49 8.46 -70.59
CA LYS A 467 3.72 9.19 -71.85
C LYS A 467 3.11 10.57 -71.70
#